data_AF-A0A2M7H1T8-F1
#
_entry.id   AF-A0A2M7H1T8-F1
#
_cell.length_a   1.000
_cell.length_b   1.000
_cell.length_c   1.000
_cell.angle_alpha   90.00
_cell.angle_beta   90.00
_cell.angle_gamma   90.00
#
_symmetry.space_group_name_H-M   'P 1'
#
loop_
_entity.id
_entity.type
_entity.pdbx_description
1 polymer ?
#
loop_
_entity_poly.entity_id
_entity_poly.type
_entity_poly.pdbx_seq_one_letter_code
_entity_poly.pdbx_strand_id
1 'polypeptide(L)'
;MKEKSFTPHHFSFENNIMFNQASSSLIKTKNGAGFTLIEVLTIVGILIVLIALSIPALRFFQKESDLNNSAEEIINTLRIAQNKTLASEGASQWGGYFTTSTSPHQYILFQGSSYQARATSSDEIHKLPETVEIYEINLWGGNEVVFERVTGHASSTSQFGKVTIRLKTDISKAKTVYIENSGQVGLTSPTIPSEASRIKDSRHVHFDYNQSVQEAVTLHLIFPDYPADNYDISFQDYLNIDKTEFDWEGIVLVGPEGNKTEQKLKIHTHSLTIFAAQFCIHRDRRHNDKALNITLDTENLINYTGAGEESKGLSSWVGEPQRQ
;
A
#
# COMPACT_ATOMS: atom_id res chain seq x y z
N MET A 1 -105.14 -80.75 65.66
CA MET A 1 -105.39 -80.50 64.22
C MET A 1 -104.04 -80.30 63.55
N LYS A 2 -103.69 -81.19 62.59
CA LYS A 2 -102.48 -81.10 61.77
C LYS A 2 -102.70 -80.03 60.70
N GLU A 3 -101.73 -79.16 60.45
CA GLU A 3 -101.65 -78.46 59.17
C GLU A 3 -100.21 -78.28 58.65
N LYS A 4 -99.93 -79.20 57.72
CA LYS A 4 -99.15 -79.17 56.48
C LYS A 4 -98.32 -77.91 56.13
N SER A 5 -97.03 -78.18 55.94
CA SER A 5 -96.10 -77.76 54.86
C SER A 5 -96.49 -76.61 53.91
N PHE A 6 -95.52 -75.72 53.68
CA PHE A 6 -95.24 -75.20 52.34
C PHE A 6 -93.73 -74.94 52.15
N THR A 7 -93.13 -75.58 51.14
CA THR A 7 -91.75 -75.41 50.67
C THR A 7 -91.71 -74.40 49.52
N PRO A 8 -90.87 -73.35 49.55
CA PRO A 8 -90.59 -72.55 48.36
C PRO A 8 -89.51 -73.19 47.49
N HIS A 9 -89.79 -73.18 46.18
CA HIS A 9 -89.02 -73.77 45.11
C HIS A 9 -87.74 -73.00 44.75
N HIS A 10 -86.77 -73.77 44.26
CA HIS A 10 -85.51 -73.37 43.65
C HIS A 10 -85.70 -72.49 42.39
N PHE A 11 -85.02 -71.35 42.34
CA PHE A 11 -84.71 -70.65 41.09
C PHE A 11 -83.21 -70.35 41.05
N SER A 12 -82.47 -71.18 40.32
CA SER A 12 -81.09 -70.92 39.92
C SER A 12 -81.09 -69.90 38.79
N PHE A 13 -80.53 -68.72 39.04
CA PHE A 13 -80.13 -67.82 37.96
C PHE A 13 -78.73 -68.24 37.49
N GLU A 14 -78.67 -68.95 36.36
CA GLU A 14 -77.43 -69.12 35.60
C GLU A 14 -77.01 -67.75 35.02
N ASN A 15 -76.03 -67.10 35.64
CA ASN A 15 -75.31 -66.03 34.99
C ASN A 15 -74.20 -66.64 34.13
N ASN A 16 -74.52 -66.88 32.86
CA ASN A 16 -73.54 -67.15 31.81
C ASN A 16 -72.73 -65.86 31.55
N ILE A 17 -71.65 -65.67 32.31
CA ILE A 17 -70.64 -64.67 32.00
C ILE A 17 -69.70 -65.30 30.97
N MET A 18 -69.92 -64.99 29.70
CA MET A 18 -68.94 -65.18 28.62
C MET A 18 -67.70 -64.35 28.95
N PHE A 19 -66.66 -64.98 29.49
CA PHE A 19 -65.31 -64.42 29.51
C PHE A 19 -64.76 -64.45 28.08
N ASN A 20 -64.79 -63.29 27.44
CA ASN A 20 -64.12 -63.03 26.17
C ASN A 20 -62.61 -63.13 26.43
N GLN A 21 -61.99 -64.29 26.13
CA GLN A 21 -60.54 -64.43 26.15
C GLN A 21 -59.97 -63.64 24.97
N ALA A 22 -59.65 -62.37 25.21
CA ALA A 22 -58.75 -61.63 24.34
C ALA A 22 -57.38 -62.33 24.40
N SER A 23 -57.02 -63.00 23.31
CA SER A 23 -55.71 -63.58 23.10
C SER A 23 -54.66 -62.47 23.08
N SER A 24 -53.96 -62.26 24.20
CA SER A 24 -52.79 -61.40 24.24
C SER A 24 -51.66 -62.06 23.44
N SER A 25 -51.52 -61.67 22.17
CA SER A 25 -50.31 -62.00 21.41
C SER A 25 -49.14 -61.29 22.08
N LEU A 26 -48.26 -62.07 22.71
CA LEU A 26 -46.98 -61.57 23.22
C LEU A 26 -46.16 -61.11 22.01
N ILE A 27 -46.08 -59.80 21.80
CA ILE A 27 -45.10 -59.20 20.90
C ILE A 27 -43.73 -59.49 21.50
N LYS A 28 -43.03 -60.49 20.94
CA LYS A 28 -41.67 -60.85 21.30
C LYS A 28 -40.75 -59.75 20.77
N THR A 29 -40.42 -58.77 21.60
CA THR A 29 -39.34 -57.81 21.30
C THR A 29 -38.06 -58.61 21.12
N LYS A 30 -37.53 -58.66 19.89
CA LYS A 30 -36.15 -59.09 19.67
C LYS A 30 -35.27 -58.16 20.49
N ASN A 31 -34.59 -58.68 21.50
CA ASN A 31 -33.46 -57.98 22.10
C ASN A 31 -32.44 -57.80 20.98
N GLY A 32 -32.33 -56.58 20.46
CA GLY A 32 -31.30 -56.23 19.48
C GLY A 32 -29.94 -56.52 20.09
N ALA A 33 -29.04 -57.11 19.31
CA ALA A 33 -27.67 -57.36 19.74
C ALA A 33 -27.05 -56.03 20.21
N GLY A 34 -26.61 -55.98 21.46
CA GLY A 34 -25.82 -54.86 21.98
C GLY A 34 -24.42 -54.86 21.36
N PHE A 35 -23.76 -53.70 21.37
CA PHE A 35 -22.38 -53.58 20.90
C PHE A 35 -21.45 -54.46 21.74
N THR A 36 -20.56 -55.18 21.07
CA THR A 36 -19.50 -55.95 21.72
C THR A 36 -18.43 -55.00 22.30
N LEU A 37 -17.75 -55.43 23.36
CA LEU A 37 -16.65 -54.65 23.95
C LEU A 37 -15.58 -54.31 22.92
N ILE A 38 -15.29 -55.23 22.01
CA ILE A 38 -14.29 -55.03 20.95
C ILE A 38 -14.75 -53.98 19.93
N GLU A 39 -16.02 -53.93 19.55
CA GLU A 39 -16.57 -52.89 18.66
C GLU A 39 -16.50 -51.49 19.30
N VAL A 40 -16.77 -51.39 20.60
CA VAL A 40 -16.63 -50.11 21.32
C VAL A 40 -15.16 -49.66 21.34
N LEU A 41 -14.23 -50.58 21.61
CA LEU A 41 -12.80 -50.27 21.62
C LEU A 41 -12.27 -49.88 20.23
N THR A 42 -12.75 -50.53 19.16
CA THR A 42 -12.34 -50.18 17.80
C THR A 42 -12.87 -48.80 17.40
N ILE A 43 -14.13 -48.46 17.72
CA ILE A 43 -14.69 -47.12 17.45
C ILE A 43 -13.94 -46.04 18.22
N VAL A 44 -13.68 -46.24 19.52
CA VAL A 44 -12.91 -45.29 20.33
C VAL A 44 -11.49 -45.12 19.78
N GLY A 45 -10.84 -46.22 19.37
CA GLY A 45 -9.54 -46.18 18.73
C GLY A 45 -9.52 -45.34 17.45
N ILE A 46 -10.52 -45.53 16.57
CA ILE A 46 -10.67 -44.73 15.35
C ILE A 46 -10.89 -43.25 15.69
N LEU A 47 -11.74 -42.93 16.68
CA LEU A 47 -12.00 -41.55 17.09
C LEU A 47 -10.73 -40.85 17.61
N ILE A 48 -9.90 -41.53 18.41
CA ILE A 48 -8.64 -40.98 18.90
C ILE A 48 -7.70 -40.64 17.74
N VAL A 49 -7.59 -41.53 16.75
CA VAL A 49 -6.77 -41.29 15.55
C VAL A 49 -7.30 -40.08 14.77
N LEU A 50 -8.62 -39.97 14.58
CA LEU A 50 -9.23 -38.84 13.88
C LEU A 50 -8.99 -37.50 14.60
N ILE A 51 -9.14 -37.47 15.93
CA ILE A 51 -8.88 -36.28 16.75
C ILE A 51 -7.40 -35.87 16.67
N ALA A 52 -6.49 -36.85 16.78
CA ALA A 52 -5.05 -36.62 16.71
C ALA A 52 -4.62 -35.99 15.38
N LEU A 53 -5.27 -36.36 14.27
CA LEU A 53 -5.02 -35.78 12.95
C LEU A 53 -5.70 -34.41 12.76
N SER A 54 -6.84 -34.18 13.40
CA SER A 54 -7.64 -32.96 13.21
C SER A 54 -7.08 -31.74 13.96
N ILE A 55 -6.54 -31.94 15.17
CA ILE A 55 -6.04 -30.84 16.01
C ILE A 55 -4.92 -30.02 15.32
N PRO A 56 -3.89 -30.63 14.72
CA PRO A 56 -2.83 -29.87 14.04
C PRO A 56 -3.35 -29.06 12.84
N ALA A 57 -4.25 -29.64 12.05
CA ALA A 57 -4.85 -28.96 10.90
C ALA A 57 -5.66 -27.73 11.34
N LEU A 58 -6.45 -27.86 12.41
CA LEU A 58 -7.22 -26.75 12.96
C LEU A 58 -6.31 -25.64 13.50
N ARG A 59 -5.23 -25.98 14.19
CA ARG A 59 -4.26 -25.00 14.70
C ARG A 59 -3.56 -24.23 13.58
N PHE A 60 -3.25 -24.89 12.45
CA PHE A 60 -2.67 -24.21 11.29
C PHE A 60 -3.66 -23.21 10.68
N PHE A 61 -4.91 -23.64 10.47
CA PHE A 61 -5.97 -22.77 9.94
C PHE A 61 -6.25 -21.56 10.84
N GLN A 62 -6.31 -21.78 12.15
CA GLN A 62 -6.48 -20.70 13.14
C GLN A 62 -5.38 -19.65 13.03
N LYS A 63 -4.10 -20.04 12.95
CA LYS A 63 -2.98 -19.10 12.82
C LYS A 63 -3.08 -18.25 11.55
N GLU A 64 -3.35 -18.87 10.40
CA GLU A 64 -3.47 -18.12 9.15
C GLU A 64 -4.70 -17.19 9.16
N SER A 65 -5.80 -17.62 9.78
CA SER A 65 -6.96 -16.78 10.04
C SER A 65 -6.62 -15.60 10.95
N ASP A 66 -5.89 -15.82 12.05
CA ASP A 66 -5.44 -14.77 12.97
C ASP A 66 -4.64 -13.70 12.22
N LEU A 67 -3.70 -14.11 11.36
CA LEU A 67 -2.88 -13.20 10.57
C LEU A 67 -3.72 -12.37 9.60
N ASN A 68 -4.63 -13.00 8.86
CA ASN A 68 -5.49 -12.32 7.90
C ASN A 68 -6.45 -11.35 8.60
N ASN A 69 -7.11 -11.80 9.67
CA ASN A 69 -8.04 -10.96 10.43
C ASN A 69 -7.32 -9.77 11.07
N SER A 70 -6.14 -9.99 11.65
CA SER A 70 -5.32 -8.91 12.22
C SER A 70 -4.99 -7.83 11.19
N ALA A 71 -4.64 -8.22 9.95
CA ALA A 71 -4.35 -7.26 8.89
C ALA A 71 -5.60 -6.44 8.50
N GLU A 72 -6.75 -7.09 8.35
CA GLU A 72 -8.02 -6.43 8.03
C GLU A 72 -8.50 -5.52 9.17
N GLU A 73 -8.34 -5.94 10.42
CA GLU A 73 -8.68 -5.12 11.59
C GLU A 73 -7.81 -3.87 11.70
N ILE A 74 -6.50 -3.98 11.43
CA ILE A 74 -5.60 -2.82 11.35
C ILE A 74 -6.08 -1.85 10.25
N ILE A 75 -6.36 -2.37 9.05
CA ILE A 75 -6.85 -1.56 7.92
C ILE A 75 -8.16 -0.85 8.30
N ASN A 76 -9.11 -1.58 8.89
CA ASN A 76 -10.40 -1.02 9.29
C ASN A 76 -10.25 0.03 10.41
N THR A 77 -9.36 -0.21 11.37
CA THR A 77 -9.09 0.75 12.45
C THR A 77 -8.50 2.04 11.92
N LEU A 78 -7.56 1.97 10.97
CA LEU A 78 -7.01 3.15 10.32
C LEU A 78 -8.06 3.89 9.47
N ARG A 79 -8.94 3.15 8.77
CA ARG A 79 -10.08 3.75 8.05
C ARG A 79 -11.07 4.42 9.01
N ILE A 80 -11.31 3.84 10.18
CA ILE A 80 -12.12 4.46 11.23
C ILE A 80 -11.46 5.76 11.70
N ALA A 81 -10.16 5.76 11.99
CA ALA A 81 -9.42 6.98 12.35
C ALA A 81 -9.55 8.07 11.27
N GLN A 82 -9.39 7.69 10.00
CA GLN A 82 -9.56 8.60 8.88
C GLN A 82 -10.99 9.17 8.83
N ASN A 83 -12.01 8.31 8.93
CA ASN A 83 -13.41 8.71 8.90
C ASN A 83 -13.78 9.62 10.08
N LYS A 84 -13.31 9.32 11.31
CA LYS A 84 -13.51 10.16 12.49
C LYS A 84 -12.87 11.53 12.34
N THR A 85 -11.68 11.59 11.73
CA THR A 85 -11.00 12.85 11.40
C THR A 85 -11.77 13.68 10.37
N LEU A 86 -12.22 13.05 9.28
CA LEU A 86 -13.01 13.71 8.22
C LEU A 86 -14.35 14.21 8.73
N ALA A 87 -15.00 13.44 9.61
CA ALA A 87 -16.21 13.86 10.31
C ALA A 87 -15.94 14.92 11.39
N SER A 88 -14.67 15.26 11.65
CA SER A 88 -14.23 16.17 12.70
C SER A 88 -14.80 15.79 14.08
N GLU A 89 -14.86 14.48 14.37
CA GLU A 89 -15.43 13.95 15.60
C GLU A 89 -14.64 14.45 16.82
N GLY A 90 -15.36 15.10 17.75
CA GLY A 90 -14.76 15.77 18.92
C GLY A 90 -13.85 16.94 18.55
N ALA A 91 -14.01 17.53 17.36
CA ALA A 91 -13.22 18.65 16.84
C ALA A 91 -11.70 18.39 16.80
N SER A 92 -11.30 17.12 16.63
CA SER A 92 -9.91 16.68 16.68
C SER A 92 -9.52 15.82 15.47
N GLN A 93 -8.22 15.66 15.26
CA GLN A 93 -7.66 14.59 14.44
C GLN A 93 -7.71 13.26 15.20
N TRP A 94 -7.65 12.17 14.44
CA TRP A 94 -7.56 10.81 14.93
C TRP A 94 -6.44 10.08 14.20
N GLY A 95 -5.86 9.10 14.87
CA GLY A 95 -4.72 8.35 14.36
C GLY A 95 -4.62 6.94 14.92
N GLY A 96 -3.71 6.16 14.34
CA GLY A 96 -3.34 4.82 14.80
C GLY A 96 -1.90 4.82 15.31
N TYR A 97 -1.66 4.23 16.48
CA TYR A 97 -0.33 4.03 17.05
C TYR A 97 -0.01 2.55 17.19
N PHE A 98 1.17 2.13 16.76
CA PHE A 98 1.64 0.74 16.80
C PHE A 98 2.70 0.56 17.90
N THR A 99 2.59 -0.50 18.69
CA THR A 99 3.56 -0.77 19.76
C THR A 99 3.95 -2.24 19.87
N THR A 100 5.25 -2.43 20.05
CA THR A 100 5.91 -3.74 20.26
C THR A 100 6.38 -3.92 21.71
N SER A 101 6.11 -2.95 22.58
CA SER A 101 6.54 -2.98 23.99
C SER A 101 5.68 -3.90 24.88
N THR A 102 4.53 -4.34 24.37
CA THR A 102 3.62 -5.27 25.06
C THR A 102 3.66 -6.64 24.40
N SER A 103 3.42 -7.70 25.17
CA SER A 103 3.16 -9.05 24.64
C SER A 103 1.75 -9.49 25.06
N PRO A 104 0.81 -9.71 24.12
CA PRO A 104 0.97 -9.56 22.67
C PRO A 104 1.18 -8.09 22.23
N HIS A 105 1.75 -7.92 21.04
CA HIS A 105 1.87 -6.59 20.40
C HIS A 105 0.46 -6.02 20.19
N GLN A 106 0.35 -4.70 20.15
CA GLN A 106 -0.95 -4.05 20.03
C GLN A 106 -0.87 -2.78 19.18
N TYR A 107 -2.04 -2.31 18.76
CA TYR A 107 -2.21 -1.01 18.13
C TYR A 107 -3.35 -0.26 18.81
N ILE A 108 -3.31 1.07 18.75
CA ILE A 108 -4.20 1.95 19.51
C ILE A 108 -4.79 2.96 18.53
N LEU A 109 -6.11 3.00 18.45
CA LEU A 109 -6.82 4.13 17.86
C LEU A 109 -6.88 5.23 18.89
N PHE A 110 -6.46 6.44 18.52
CA PHE A 110 -6.44 7.57 19.44
C PHE A 110 -7.00 8.84 18.80
N GLN A 111 -7.41 9.76 19.67
CA GLN A 111 -7.85 11.10 19.30
C GLN A 111 -6.77 12.12 19.70
N GLY A 112 -6.26 12.89 18.75
CA GLY A 112 -5.26 13.94 18.97
C GLY A 112 -4.44 14.25 17.73
N SER A 113 -3.63 15.31 17.80
CA SER A 113 -2.71 15.71 16.73
C SER A 113 -1.45 14.82 16.65
N SER A 114 -1.17 14.06 17.70
CA SER A 114 -0.15 13.00 17.77
C SER A 114 -0.48 12.07 18.93
N TYR A 115 0.12 10.89 18.97
CA TYR A 115 -0.03 9.95 20.08
C TYR A 115 0.49 10.56 21.39
N GLN A 116 1.54 11.38 21.33
CA GLN A 116 2.05 12.08 22.51
C GLN A 116 1.07 13.15 23.03
N ALA A 117 0.36 13.84 22.13
CA ALA A 117 -0.59 14.91 22.47
C ALA A 117 -2.05 14.43 22.53
N ARG A 118 -2.28 13.12 22.61
CA ARG A 118 -3.63 12.53 22.51
C ARG A 118 -4.46 12.71 23.77
N ALA A 119 -5.78 12.64 23.60
CA ALA A 119 -6.74 12.47 24.68
C ALA A 119 -6.79 10.98 25.09
N THR A 120 -6.07 10.61 26.14
CA THR A 120 -5.96 9.20 26.58
C THR A 120 -7.29 8.56 26.98
N SER A 121 -8.32 9.35 27.29
CA SER A 121 -9.68 8.86 27.55
C SER A 121 -10.37 8.29 26.32
N SER A 122 -9.87 8.63 25.13
CA SER A 122 -10.41 8.21 23.83
C SER A 122 -9.57 7.07 23.21
N ASP A 123 -8.59 6.53 23.92
CA ASP A 123 -7.74 5.43 23.44
C ASP A 123 -8.57 4.13 23.33
N GLU A 124 -8.63 3.55 22.13
CA GLU A 124 -9.14 2.20 21.92
C GLU A 124 -7.96 1.26 21.65
N ILE A 125 -7.71 0.34 22.59
CA ILE A 125 -6.56 -0.57 22.54
C ILE A 125 -6.95 -1.90 21.91
N HIS A 126 -6.28 -2.25 20.82
CA HIS A 126 -6.47 -3.49 20.09
C HIS A 126 -5.24 -4.39 20.19
N LYS A 127 -5.39 -5.52 20.90
CA LYS A 127 -4.32 -6.51 21.07
C LYS A 127 -4.31 -7.48 19.92
N LEU A 128 -3.14 -7.76 19.36
CA LEU A 128 -2.98 -8.82 18.36
C LEU A 128 -3.11 -10.20 19.02
N PRO A 129 -3.52 -11.22 18.25
CA PRO A 129 -3.45 -12.61 18.70
C PRO A 129 -2.02 -13.00 19.10
N GLU A 130 -1.86 -13.90 20.08
CA GLU A 130 -0.53 -14.33 20.53
C GLU A 130 0.33 -14.97 19.43
N THR A 131 -0.33 -15.50 18.39
CA THR A 131 0.25 -16.14 17.21
C THR A 131 0.88 -15.14 16.23
N VAL A 132 0.52 -13.86 16.31
CA VAL A 132 0.92 -12.78 15.40
C VAL A 132 1.83 -11.79 16.11
N GLU A 133 2.81 -11.24 15.39
CA GLU A 133 3.64 -10.13 15.85
C GLU A 133 3.75 -9.04 14.79
N ILE A 134 3.92 -7.81 15.23
CA ILE A 134 4.41 -6.71 14.40
C ILE A 134 5.92 -6.93 14.19
N TYR A 135 6.31 -7.15 12.94
CA TYR A 135 7.70 -7.40 12.54
C TYR A 135 8.43 -6.11 12.14
N GLU A 136 7.78 -5.26 11.36
CA GLU A 136 8.36 -4.01 10.85
C GLU A 136 7.34 -2.89 10.98
N ILE A 137 7.79 -1.75 11.50
CA ILE A 137 7.08 -0.48 11.41
C ILE A 137 8.00 0.44 10.62
N ASN A 138 7.58 0.79 9.41
CA ASN A 138 8.33 1.67 8.51
C ASN A 138 7.40 2.79 8.06
N LEU A 139 7.07 3.63 9.02
CA LEU A 139 6.33 4.86 8.82
C LEU A 139 7.31 6.01 8.99
N TRP A 140 7.20 7.02 8.14
CA TRP A 140 8.06 8.20 8.23
C TRP A 140 7.91 8.96 9.56
N GLY A 141 6.82 8.73 10.29
CA GLY A 141 6.47 9.40 11.55
C GLY A 141 6.75 8.55 12.79
N GLY A 142 7.58 7.51 12.64
CA GLY A 142 7.85 6.54 13.69
C GLY A 142 6.75 5.51 13.82
N ASN A 143 6.04 5.50 14.94
CA ASN A 143 5.09 4.45 15.29
C ASN A 143 3.62 4.87 15.11
N GLU A 144 3.36 6.02 14.49
CA GLU A 144 2.01 6.56 14.36
C GLU A 144 1.66 7.00 12.95
N VAL A 145 0.36 7.03 12.70
CA VAL A 145 -0.28 7.67 11.55
C VAL A 145 -1.37 8.58 12.10
N VAL A 146 -1.36 9.86 11.74
CA VAL A 146 -2.44 10.82 12.03
C VAL A 146 -2.99 11.34 10.71
N PHE A 147 -4.32 11.42 10.62
CA PHE A 147 -4.99 11.94 9.44
C PHE A 147 -5.26 13.44 9.56
N GLU A 148 -5.24 14.16 8.44
CA GLU A 148 -5.52 15.60 8.39
C GLU A 148 -7.01 15.91 8.30
N ARG A 149 -7.43 16.94 9.05
CA ARG A 149 -8.79 17.51 8.94
C ARG A 149 -8.92 18.11 7.54
N VAL A 150 -10.06 17.89 6.88
CA VAL A 150 -10.39 18.29 5.49
C VAL A 150 -9.97 17.27 4.42
N THR A 151 -8.72 16.84 4.37
CA THR A 151 -8.24 15.98 3.26
C THR A 151 -8.33 14.49 3.57
N GLY A 152 -8.23 14.10 4.85
CA GLY A 152 -8.09 12.70 5.23
C GLY A 152 -6.77 12.07 4.78
N HIS A 153 -5.82 12.88 4.32
CA HIS A 153 -4.46 12.45 4.02
C HIS A 153 -3.76 12.03 5.32
N ALA A 154 -2.90 11.02 5.26
CA ALA A 154 -1.93 10.81 6.32
C ALA A 154 -1.01 12.03 6.32
N SER A 155 -0.83 12.72 7.46
CA SER A 155 -0.35 14.10 7.46
C SER A 155 0.82 14.36 6.52
N SER A 156 0.69 15.47 5.77
CA SER A 156 1.48 15.97 4.65
C SER A 156 2.99 16.06 4.87
N THR A 157 3.47 15.83 6.10
CA THR A 157 4.87 16.07 6.47
C THR A 157 5.57 14.88 7.14
N SER A 158 5.08 13.62 7.07
CA SER A 158 5.85 12.36 7.32
C SER A 158 5.06 11.26 8.07
N GLN A 159 3.88 10.81 7.67
CA GLN A 159 3.17 9.76 8.44
C GLN A 159 2.56 8.63 7.59
N PHE A 160 3.10 8.42 6.40
CA PHE A 160 2.75 7.30 5.51
C PHE A 160 3.90 6.28 5.43
N GLY A 161 3.63 5.09 4.89
CA GLY A 161 4.61 4.01 4.79
C GLY A 161 3.95 2.64 4.89
N LYS A 162 4.55 1.73 5.65
CA LYS A 162 4.06 0.36 5.80
C LYS A 162 4.23 -0.17 7.22
N VAL A 163 3.33 -1.08 7.60
CA VAL A 163 3.45 -1.91 8.80
C VAL A 163 3.34 -3.36 8.38
N THR A 164 4.31 -4.19 8.77
CA THR A 164 4.32 -5.61 8.45
C THR A 164 4.09 -6.44 9.71
N ILE A 165 3.07 -7.31 9.65
CA ILE A 165 2.79 -8.33 10.66
C ILE A 165 3.12 -9.72 10.12
N ARG A 166 3.46 -10.67 10.98
CA ARG A 166 3.76 -12.05 10.59
C ARG A 166 3.40 -13.05 11.69
N LEU A 167 3.37 -14.33 11.34
CA LEU A 167 3.28 -15.40 12.33
C LEU A 167 4.60 -15.59 13.08
N LYS A 168 4.52 -15.71 14.41
CA LYS A 168 5.70 -15.99 15.25
C LYS A 168 6.33 -17.36 14.95
N THR A 169 5.50 -18.34 14.62
CA THR A 169 5.95 -19.71 14.37
C THR A 169 6.34 -19.99 12.91
N ASP A 170 6.00 -19.10 11.98
CA ASP A 170 6.34 -19.22 10.55
C ASP A 170 6.54 -17.83 9.96
N ILE A 171 7.80 -17.37 9.98
CA ILE A 171 8.16 -16.01 9.57
C ILE A 171 7.98 -15.75 8.07
N SER A 172 7.77 -16.80 7.26
CA SER A 172 7.48 -16.67 5.82
C SER A 172 6.05 -16.18 5.56
N LYS A 173 5.15 -16.38 6.53
CA LYS A 173 3.75 -15.94 6.49
C LYS A 173 3.66 -14.53 7.07
N ALA A 174 3.72 -13.54 6.18
CA ALA A 174 3.63 -12.13 6.53
C ALA A 174 2.54 -11.40 5.73
N LYS A 175 2.01 -10.34 6.31
CA LYS A 175 1.11 -9.38 5.66
C LYS A 175 1.64 -7.98 5.89
N THR A 176 1.66 -7.18 4.83
CA THR A 176 2.09 -5.78 4.87
C THR A 176 0.89 -4.90 4.60
N VAL A 177 0.58 -4.04 5.56
CA VAL A 177 -0.43 -2.98 5.44
C VAL A 177 0.31 -1.73 4.99
N TYR A 178 -0.09 -1.22 3.84
CA TYR A 178 0.42 0.03 3.27
C TYR A 178 -0.53 1.17 3.64
N ILE A 179 0.07 2.29 4.06
CA ILE A 179 -0.59 3.56 4.30
C ILE A 179 0.02 4.55 3.31
N GLU A 180 -0.79 5.05 2.38
CA GLU A 180 -0.37 6.03 1.38
C GLU A 180 -0.52 7.46 1.92
N ASN A 181 0.25 8.40 1.36
CA ASN A 181 0.13 9.82 1.70
C ASN A 181 -1.29 10.36 1.41
N SER A 182 -1.95 9.83 0.38
CA SER A 182 -3.36 10.11 0.07
C SER A 182 -4.35 9.67 1.16
N GLY A 183 -3.88 8.97 2.19
CA GLY A 183 -4.71 8.37 3.23
C GLY A 183 -5.32 7.03 2.83
N GLN A 184 -5.00 6.50 1.65
CA GLN A 184 -5.42 5.16 1.27
C GLN A 184 -4.70 4.10 2.12
N VAL A 185 -5.47 3.14 2.65
CA VAL A 185 -4.96 2.04 3.47
C VAL A 185 -5.38 0.70 2.88
N GLY A 186 -4.43 -0.22 2.69
CA GLY A 186 -4.69 -1.54 2.12
C GLY A 186 -3.49 -2.50 2.13
N LEU A 187 -3.67 -3.66 1.50
CA LEU A 187 -2.64 -4.71 1.39
C LEU A 187 -1.82 -4.63 0.11
N THR A 188 -2.27 -3.85 -0.87
CA THR A 188 -1.57 -3.64 -2.13
C THR A 188 -0.48 -2.60 -1.92
N SER A 189 0.76 -2.93 -2.32
CA SER A 189 1.83 -1.94 -2.35
C SER A 189 1.41 -0.79 -3.25
N PRO A 190 1.63 0.48 -2.85
CA PRO A 190 1.39 1.61 -3.72
C PRO A 190 2.22 1.42 -4.99
N THR A 191 1.57 1.60 -6.13
CA THR A 191 2.26 1.64 -7.42
C THR A 191 2.79 3.04 -7.58
N ILE A 192 4.08 3.24 -7.28
CA ILE A 192 4.77 4.41 -7.80
C ILE A 192 4.84 4.20 -9.31
N PRO A 193 4.29 5.11 -10.14
CA PRO A 193 4.45 5.01 -11.58
C PRO A 193 5.95 4.94 -11.89
N SER A 194 6.39 3.81 -12.44
CA SER A 194 7.78 3.62 -12.83
C SER A 194 8.06 4.44 -14.09
N GLU A 195 8.91 5.45 -13.98
CA GLU A 195 9.39 6.21 -15.14
C GLU A 195 10.35 5.40 -16.03
N ALA A 196 10.76 4.19 -15.61
CA ALA A 196 11.76 3.40 -16.31
C ALA A 196 11.31 2.90 -17.70
N SER A 197 9.99 2.86 -17.94
CA SER A 197 9.41 2.56 -19.26
C SER A 197 8.79 3.77 -19.94
N ARG A 198 8.92 4.97 -19.36
CA ARG A 198 8.54 6.20 -20.07
C ARG A 198 9.57 6.40 -21.19
N ILE A 199 9.09 6.48 -22.43
CA ILE A 199 9.89 7.07 -23.50
C ILE A 199 10.04 8.53 -23.12
N LYS A 200 11.13 8.84 -22.41
CA LYS A 200 11.47 10.20 -22.00
C LYS A 200 11.75 10.99 -23.27
N ASP A 201 11.17 12.17 -23.36
CA ASP A 201 11.25 13.00 -24.54
C ASP A 201 12.71 13.44 -24.71
N SER A 202 13.38 12.93 -25.75
CA SER A 202 14.77 13.31 -26.05
C SER A 202 14.91 14.80 -26.37
N ARG A 203 13.79 15.52 -26.47
CA ARG A 203 13.76 16.95 -26.74
C ARG A 203 13.93 17.79 -25.50
N HIS A 204 13.74 17.28 -24.27
CA HIS A 204 13.86 18.07 -23.04
C HIS A 204 14.91 17.46 -22.12
N VAL A 205 16.04 18.17 -21.97
CA VAL A 205 17.15 17.74 -21.12
C VAL A 205 17.40 18.78 -20.03
N HIS A 206 17.44 18.34 -18.79
CA HIS A 206 17.78 19.17 -17.64
C HIS A 206 19.19 18.85 -17.15
N PHE A 207 19.90 19.85 -16.63
CA PHE A 207 21.12 19.63 -15.86
C PHE A 207 21.32 20.77 -14.86
N ASP A 208 21.92 20.43 -13.72
CA ASP A 208 22.28 21.42 -12.72
C ASP A 208 23.65 22.04 -13.05
N TYR A 209 23.80 23.34 -12.79
CA TYR A 209 25.05 24.08 -12.84
C TYR A 209 25.26 24.75 -11.48
N ASN A 210 26.21 24.23 -10.70
CA ASN A 210 26.42 24.59 -9.29
C ASN A 210 27.25 25.87 -9.11
N GLN A 211 26.97 26.90 -9.90
CA GLN A 211 27.54 28.23 -9.82
C GLN A 211 26.51 29.29 -10.22
N SER A 212 26.74 30.53 -9.79
CA SER A 212 25.93 31.67 -10.25
C SER A 212 26.17 31.95 -11.73
N VAL A 213 25.10 32.25 -12.46
CA VAL A 213 25.14 32.65 -13.88
C VAL A 213 24.63 34.08 -14.09
N GLN A 214 24.35 34.82 -13.01
CA GLN A 214 23.76 36.17 -13.09
C GLN A 214 24.66 37.20 -13.79
N GLU A 215 25.97 36.97 -13.76
CA GLU A 215 26.98 37.83 -14.39
C GLU A 215 27.63 37.18 -15.62
N ALA A 216 27.09 36.05 -16.10
CA ALA A 216 27.60 35.39 -17.30
C ALA A 216 27.38 36.26 -18.53
N VAL A 217 28.33 36.26 -19.48
CA VAL A 217 28.36 37.23 -20.56
C VAL A 217 27.86 36.63 -21.86
N THR A 218 28.36 35.46 -22.24
CA THR A 218 28.09 34.88 -23.56
C THR A 218 27.74 33.40 -23.46
N LEU A 219 26.62 33.03 -24.08
CA LEU A 219 26.28 31.65 -24.33
C LEU A 219 26.72 31.29 -25.75
N HIS A 220 27.68 30.38 -25.85
CA HIS A 220 28.23 29.90 -27.10
C HIS A 220 27.51 28.63 -27.55
N LEU A 221 26.97 28.67 -28.76
CA LEU A 221 26.51 27.50 -29.50
C LEU A 221 27.61 27.08 -30.49
N ILE A 222 28.35 26.04 -30.12
CA ILE A 222 29.50 25.57 -30.90
C ILE A 222 29.08 24.34 -31.70
N PHE A 223 29.18 24.43 -33.02
CA PHE A 223 28.91 23.33 -33.95
C PHE A 223 30.26 22.76 -34.42
N PRO A 224 30.80 21.70 -33.77
CA PRO A 224 32.18 21.25 -33.98
C PRO A 224 32.45 20.79 -35.43
N ASP A 225 31.43 20.27 -36.11
CA ASP A 225 31.52 19.86 -37.51
C ASP A 225 31.44 21.05 -38.49
N TYR A 226 30.99 22.22 -38.01
CA TYR A 226 30.75 23.45 -38.78
C TYR A 226 31.23 24.70 -38.00
N PRO A 227 32.54 24.85 -37.75
CA PRO A 227 33.06 25.90 -36.86
C PRO A 227 32.84 27.34 -37.37
N ALA A 228 32.59 27.52 -38.67
CA ALA A 228 32.21 28.82 -39.24
C ALA A 228 30.77 29.23 -38.89
N ASP A 229 29.98 28.29 -38.37
CA ASP A 229 28.56 28.46 -38.01
C ASP A 229 28.37 28.41 -36.48
N ASN A 230 29.37 28.83 -35.71
CA ASN A 230 29.20 29.04 -34.27
C ASN A 230 28.42 30.34 -34.01
N TYR A 231 27.60 30.34 -32.96
CA TYR A 231 26.77 31.49 -32.59
C TYR A 231 27.05 31.90 -31.16
N ASP A 232 27.21 33.21 -30.96
CA ASP A 232 27.41 33.83 -29.66
C ASP A 232 26.15 34.61 -29.30
N ILE A 233 25.55 34.25 -28.18
CA ILE A 233 24.35 34.88 -27.65
C ILE A 233 24.76 35.71 -26.43
N SER A 234 24.43 37.01 -26.45
CA SER A 234 24.57 37.87 -25.27
C SER A 234 23.67 37.34 -24.16
N PHE A 235 24.23 36.70 -23.13
CA PHE A 235 23.45 36.02 -22.09
C PHE A 235 22.61 37.02 -21.28
N GLN A 236 23.17 38.21 -21.05
CA GLN A 236 22.52 39.29 -20.32
C GLN A 236 21.24 39.80 -20.99
N ASP A 237 21.12 39.70 -22.32
CA ASP A 237 19.94 40.17 -23.06
C ASP A 237 18.70 39.30 -22.79
N TYR A 238 18.91 38.08 -22.30
CA TYR A 238 17.86 37.07 -22.06
C TYR A 238 17.69 36.73 -20.59
N LEU A 239 18.35 37.46 -19.68
CA LEU A 239 18.03 37.46 -18.26
C LEU A 239 16.85 38.40 -18.01
N ASN A 240 15.92 37.97 -17.15
CA ASN A 240 14.90 38.87 -16.62
C ASN A 240 15.53 39.96 -15.75
N ILE A 241 14.74 41.00 -15.44
CA ILE A 241 15.26 42.19 -14.72
C ILE A 241 15.86 41.87 -13.34
N ASP A 242 15.32 40.85 -12.66
CA ASP A 242 15.78 40.42 -11.34
C ASP A 242 16.94 39.41 -11.42
N LYS A 243 17.35 39.01 -12.63
CA LYS A 243 18.35 37.98 -12.90
C LYS A 243 18.05 36.65 -12.20
N THR A 244 16.79 36.26 -12.13
CA THR A 244 16.30 34.99 -11.55
C THR A 244 15.77 34.03 -12.60
N GLU A 245 15.80 34.40 -13.87
CA GLU A 245 15.33 33.59 -14.98
C GLU A 245 16.11 33.97 -16.23
N PHE A 246 16.59 32.96 -16.96
CA PHE A 246 17.12 33.07 -18.31
C PHE A 246 16.16 32.33 -19.27
N ASP A 247 15.77 32.95 -20.38
CA ASP A 247 15.00 32.30 -21.44
C ASP A 247 15.43 32.80 -22.82
N TRP A 248 16.07 31.92 -23.59
CA TRP A 248 16.46 32.14 -24.98
C TRP A 248 15.81 31.12 -25.90
N GLU A 249 15.24 31.57 -27.02
CA GLU A 249 14.73 30.73 -28.09
C GLU A 249 15.16 31.28 -29.45
N GLY A 250 15.64 30.41 -30.33
CA GLY A 250 16.16 30.84 -31.62
C GLY A 250 16.28 29.75 -32.66
N ILE A 251 16.44 30.22 -33.90
CA ILE A 251 16.75 29.40 -35.06
C ILE A 251 18.11 29.82 -35.58
N VAL A 252 19.02 28.86 -35.71
CA VAL A 252 20.35 29.07 -36.28
C VAL A 252 20.55 28.24 -37.54
N LEU A 253 21.25 28.76 -38.54
CA LEU A 253 21.50 28.07 -39.80
C LEU A 253 22.89 27.43 -39.78
N VAL A 254 22.95 26.10 -39.89
CA VAL A 254 24.19 25.32 -39.76
C VAL A 254 24.30 24.31 -40.88
N GLY A 255 25.46 24.24 -41.52
CA GLY A 255 25.71 23.25 -42.55
C GLY A 255 26.73 23.73 -43.60
N PRO A 256 26.98 22.91 -44.63
CA PRO A 256 27.86 23.31 -45.71
C PRO A 256 27.34 24.57 -46.42
N GLU A 257 28.27 25.39 -46.90
CA GLU A 257 27.95 26.62 -47.63
C GLU A 257 27.00 26.31 -48.80
N GLY A 258 25.90 27.07 -48.90
CA GLY A 258 24.86 26.85 -49.91
C GLY A 258 23.80 25.78 -49.59
N ASN A 259 23.94 25.02 -48.50
CA ASN A 259 22.95 24.01 -48.07
C ASN A 259 22.86 23.93 -46.53
N LYS A 260 22.70 25.09 -45.89
CA LYS A 260 22.49 25.17 -44.44
C LYS A 260 21.09 24.72 -44.06
N THR A 261 20.98 24.01 -42.94
CA THR A 261 19.70 23.60 -42.36
C THR A 261 19.42 24.39 -41.09
N GLU A 262 18.15 24.70 -40.82
CA GLU A 262 17.72 25.28 -39.55
C GLU A 262 18.03 24.33 -38.39
N GLN A 263 18.49 24.86 -37.26
CA GLN A 263 18.52 24.22 -35.95
C GLN A 263 17.66 25.07 -35.01
N LYS A 264 16.63 24.48 -34.40
CA LYS A 264 15.65 25.17 -33.55
C LYS A 264 15.88 24.81 -32.09
N LEU A 265 16.29 25.79 -31.30
CA LEU A 265 16.72 25.58 -29.92
C LEU A 265 15.95 26.52 -28.99
N LYS A 266 15.58 25.98 -27.83
CA LYS A 266 15.19 26.80 -26.68
C LYS A 266 16.03 26.38 -25.47
N ILE A 267 16.55 27.36 -24.75
CA ILE A 267 17.43 27.20 -23.60
C ILE A 267 16.90 28.12 -22.53
N HIS A 268 16.46 27.56 -21.41
CA HIS A 268 15.96 28.35 -20.29
C HIS A 268 16.38 27.76 -18.96
N THR A 269 16.17 28.51 -17.88
CA THR A 269 16.41 28.03 -16.51
C THR A 269 15.09 27.72 -15.82
N HIS A 270 14.94 26.52 -15.26
CA HIS A 270 13.83 26.19 -14.37
C HIS A 270 13.99 26.84 -12.99
N SER A 271 15.25 27.01 -12.57
CA SER A 271 15.63 27.71 -11.35
C SER A 271 16.94 28.43 -11.59
N LEU A 272 17.04 29.69 -11.15
CA LEU A 272 18.27 30.46 -11.19
C LEU A 272 18.38 31.23 -9.88
N THR A 273 19.46 30.97 -9.15
CA THR A 273 19.77 31.60 -7.87
C THR A 273 21.18 32.17 -7.90
N ILE A 274 21.55 32.92 -6.86
CA ILE A 274 22.90 33.43 -6.67
C ILE A 274 23.97 32.33 -6.45
N PHE A 275 23.57 31.07 -6.30
CA PHE A 275 24.49 29.95 -6.05
C PHE A 275 24.48 28.87 -7.13
N ALA A 276 23.38 28.73 -7.88
CA ALA A 276 23.20 27.67 -8.85
C ALA A 276 22.10 28.01 -9.86
N ALA A 277 22.18 27.38 -11.02
CA ALA A 277 21.14 27.37 -12.04
C ALA A 277 20.78 25.93 -12.43
N GLN A 278 19.52 25.67 -12.72
CA GLN A 278 19.09 24.44 -13.39
C GLN A 278 18.66 24.80 -14.81
N PHE A 279 19.47 24.38 -15.78
CA PHE A 279 19.19 24.62 -17.20
C PHE A 279 18.27 23.54 -17.77
N CYS A 280 17.48 23.95 -18.74
CA CYS A 280 16.61 23.11 -19.55
C CYS A 280 16.86 23.42 -21.03
N ILE A 281 17.19 22.38 -21.80
CA ILE A 281 17.45 22.46 -23.23
C ILE A 281 16.33 21.75 -23.99
N HIS A 282 15.72 22.49 -24.91
CA HIS A 282 14.72 22.04 -25.83
C HIS A 282 15.32 21.85 -27.22
N ARG A 283 15.39 20.59 -27.69
CA ARG A 283 16.03 20.22 -28.95
C ARG A 283 15.30 19.09 -29.69
N ASP A 284 14.48 19.43 -30.69
CA ASP A 284 13.77 18.45 -31.53
C ASP A 284 14.65 17.89 -32.66
N ARG A 285 14.87 16.56 -32.71
CA ARG A 285 15.68 15.89 -33.75
C ARG A 285 15.13 16.06 -35.17
N ARG A 286 13.86 16.43 -35.34
CA ARG A 286 13.30 16.73 -36.68
C ARG A 286 13.87 18.01 -37.28
N HIS A 287 14.35 18.91 -36.43
CA HIS A 287 14.94 20.19 -36.80
C HIS A 287 16.39 20.31 -36.36
N ASN A 288 16.86 19.47 -35.45
CA ASN A 288 18.20 19.58 -34.86
C ASN A 288 18.99 18.30 -35.14
N ASP A 289 19.80 18.34 -36.18
CA ASP A 289 20.52 17.21 -36.76
C ASP A 289 22.04 17.41 -36.82
N LYS A 290 22.57 18.53 -36.30
CA LYS A 290 24.01 18.81 -36.22
C LYS A 290 24.57 18.56 -34.82
N ALA A 291 25.86 18.22 -34.69
CA ALA A 291 26.48 18.17 -33.37
C ALA A 291 26.50 19.58 -32.74
N LEU A 292 26.31 19.68 -31.42
CA LEU A 292 26.22 20.96 -30.72
C LEU A 292 26.85 20.85 -29.33
N ASN A 293 27.78 21.74 -29.03
CA ASN A 293 28.32 21.93 -27.69
C ASN A 293 27.87 23.30 -27.18
N ILE A 294 27.23 23.33 -26.03
CA ILE A 294 26.76 24.56 -25.38
C ILE A 294 27.76 24.92 -24.30
N THR A 295 28.30 26.13 -24.35
CA THR A 295 29.29 26.65 -23.41
C THR A 295 28.81 27.99 -22.89
N LEU A 296 28.91 28.21 -21.58
CA LEU A 296 28.62 29.51 -20.97
C LEU A 296 29.95 30.14 -20.57
N ASP A 297 30.28 31.25 -21.20
CA ASP A 297 31.61 31.86 -21.19
C ASP A 297 32.69 30.81 -21.54
N THR A 298 33.48 30.35 -20.56
CA THR A 298 34.51 29.31 -20.76
C THR A 298 34.07 27.91 -20.31
N GLU A 299 32.89 27.78 -19.72
CA GLU A 299 32.44 26.55 -19.07
C GLU A 299 31.58 25.70 -20.02
N ASN A 300 32.08 24.54 -20.41
CA ASN A 300 31.34 23.63 -21.27
C ASN A 300 30.21 22.96 -20.47
N LEU A 301 28.97 23.26 -20.85
CA LEU A 301 27.78 22.86 -20.11
C LEU A 301 27.24 21.51 -20.55
N ILE A 302 27.01 21.31 -21.84
CA ILE A 302 26.42 20.09 -22.37
C ILE A 302 26.82 19.90 -23.83
N ASN A 303 26.95 18.64 -24.24
CA ASN A 303 27.32 18.28 -25.60
C ASN A 303 26.26 17.37 -26.21
N TYR A 304 26.05 17.50 -27.52
CA TYR A 304 25.15 16.67 -28.30
C TYR A 304 25.84 16.20 -29.56
N THR A 305 25.64 14.92 -29.88
CA THR A 305 26.01 14.38 -31.20
C THR A 305 25.02 14.84 -32.28
N GLY A 306 25.39 14.71 -33.56
CA GLY A 306 24.46 14.95 -34.69
C GLY A 306 23.27 14.00 -34.70
N ALA A 307 23.43 12.80 -34.12
CA ALA A 307 22.32 11.88 -33.87
C ALA A 307 21.39 12.38 -32.76
N GLY A 308 21.81 13.36 -31.95
CA GLY A 308 21.08 13.98 -30.86
C GLY A 308 21.25 13.30 -29.50
N GLU A 309 22.23 12.42 -29.34
CA GLU A 309 22.60 11.86 -28.02
C GLU A 309 23.37 12.92 -27.23
N GLU A 310 22.94 13.19 -26.01
CA GLU A 310 23.58 14.13 -25.09
C GLU A 310 24.67 13.47 -24.23
N SER A 311 25.64 14.25 -23.83
CA SER A 311 26.62 13.91 -22.81
C SER A 311 26.93 15.11 -21.93
N LYS A 312 27.32 14.82 -20.69
CA LYS A 312 27.71 15.83 -19.72
C LYS A 312 28.84 16.72 -20.27
N GLY A 313 28.73 18.02 -20.04
CA GLY A 313 29.80 18.96 -20.34
C GLY A 313 31.04 18.77 -19.48
N LEU A 314 32.18 19.31 -19.93
CA LEU A 314 33.46 19.17 -19.25
C LEU A 314 33.61 20.05 -18.01
N SER A 315 32.71 21.01 -17.78
CA SER A 315 32.73 21.85 -16.58
C SER A 315 32.55 21.01 -15.31
N SER A 316 33.37 21.28 -14.30
CA SER A 316 33.27 20.60 -12.99
C SER A 316 32.02 21.00 -12.21
N TRP A 317 31.34 22.07 -12.61
CA TRP A 317 30.15 22.59 -11.95
C TRP A 317 28.86 21.94 -12.43
N VAL A 318 28.91 21.21 -13.55
CA VAL A 318 27.75 20.62 -14.20
C VAL A 318 27.40 19.26 -13.58
N GLY A 319 26.11 19.02 -13.35
CA GLY A 319 25.52 17.73 -12.97
C GLY A 319 25.31 16.80 -14.16
N GLU A 320 24.93 15.55 -13.91
CA GLU A 320 24.56 14.63 -14.99
C GLU A 320 23.29 15.10 -15.70
N PRO A 321 23.24 15.11 -17.05
CA PRO A 321 22.05 15.47 -17.78
C PRO A 321 20.93 14.44 -17.56
N GLN A 322 19.71 14.93 -17.41
CA GLN A 322 18.51 14.12 -17.19
C GLN A 322 17.47 14.41 -18.28
N ARG A 323 17.11 13.38 -19.06
CA ARG A 323 15.94 13.44 -19.95
C ARG A 323 14.66 13.44 -19.11
N GLN A 324 13.67 14.24 -19.51
CA GLN A 324 12.33 14.24 -18.91
C GLN A 324 11.34 13.42 -19.74
#